data_AF-A0A060X863-F1
#
_entry.id   AF-A0A060X863-F1
#
_cell.length_a   1.000
_cell.length_b   1.000
_cell.length_c   1.000
_cell.angle_alpha   90.00
_cell.angle_beta   90.00
_cell.angle_gamma   90.00
#
_symmetry.space_group_name_H-M   'P 1'
#
loop_
_entity.id
_entity.type
_entity.pdbx_description
1 polymer ?
#
loop_
_entity_poly.entity_id
_entity_poly.type
_entity_poly.pdbx_seq_one_letter_code
_entity_poly.pdbx_strand_id
1 'polypeptide(L)'
;VCVVTASAPLSTPGVCVCIDFTTGPTCERCLGGYYGNALIGAPNDCRPCPCPDRTSCAQMSSGEVVCTNCPSGQRGIRCEMCEDSFHGDPLGRSGPVQPCEKCDCNDNVDPNALGVCDHMTGCCLKCLGHTEGDHCQRCRQGYYGDALDRTVAQKCKRCGCSPAGTSGSLEDCDPQTGSCLCLSHVTGRDCGQCEVGFFNLQSGVGCERCTCNPIGSSSMACHQITGQCVCRLGLEGRLCSTCRMGFYGFSSRGCRACNCDPMGSSSMQCHTNGTCPCRQGFVGYKCDQCELNYFHNRATHQCEECHVCYGLVKEQAGRLKARLQDLENLLARFDCRSGYGNHHVREYHMRQLHERQHHERGHQAEDSLPNALEDFLAIQGNQSSATHSFHTTNQKAF
;
A
#
# COMPACT_ATOMS: atom_id res chain seq x y z
N VAL A 1 -11.69 48.26 82.68
CA VAL A 1 -11.19 48.36 81.29
C VAL A 1 -10.07 49.39 81.13
N CYS A 2 -10.25 50.65 81.55
CA CYS A 2 -9.19 51.68 81.57
C CYS A 2 -8.60 51.82 82.98
N VAL A 3 -7.29 51.60 83.13
CA VAL A 3 -6.56 51.89 84.39
C VAL A 3 -5.81 53.19 84.21
N VAL A 4 -6.11 54.20 85.04
CA VAL A 4 -5.35 55.45 85.09
C VAL A 4 -4.21 55.24 86.09
N THR A 5 -3.02 54.92 85.61
CA THR A 5 -1.85 54.80 86.48
C THR A 5 -1.31 56.19 86.80
N ALA A 6 -1.34 56.59 88.07
CA ALA A 6 -0.82 57.86 88.55
C ALA A 6 0.74 57.92 88.64
N SER A 7 1.45 57.05 87.93
CA SER A 7 2.90 56.88 88.16
C SER A 7 3.61 56.18 86.99
N ALA A 8 3.80 56.90 85.88
CA ALA A 8 4.82 56.56 84.88
C ALA A 8 5.38 57.84 84.22
N PRO A 9 6.70 58.07 84.15
CA PRO A 9 7.26 59.35 83.68
C PRO A 9 7.21 59.59 82.15
N LEU A 10 6.45 58.82 81.37
CA LEU A 10 6.42 58.95 79.90
C LEU A 10 5.03 58.81 79.24
N SER A 11 3.94 58.73 79.99
CA SER A 11 2.59 58.70 79.39
C SER A 11 1.99 60.11 79.29
N THR A 12 1.61 60.53 78.09
CA THR A 12 0.81 61.74 77.86
C THR A 12 -0.50 61.68 78.69
N PRO A 13 -0.89 62.75 79.38
CA PRO A 13 -2.13 62.75 80.16
C PRO A 13 -3.35 62.55 79.25
N GLY A 14 -4.17 61.54 79.55
CA GLY A 14 -5.43 61.26 78.83
C GLY A 14 -5.48 59.95 78.02
N VAL A 15 -4.43 59.12 78.04
CA VAL A 15 -4.44 57.80 77.38
C VAL A 15 -4.68 56.69 78.41
N CYS A 16 -5.71 55.87 78.17
CA CYS A 16 -6.05 54.73 79.01
C CYS A 16 -5.07 53.56 78.88
N VAL A 17 -4.72 52.91 80.01
CA VAL A 17 -4.07 51.58 79.99
C VAL A 17 -5.16 50.51 79.92
N CYS A 18 -5.24 49.81 78.79
CA CYS A 18 -6.31 48.87 78.50
C CYS A 18 -6.02 47.45 79.01
N ILE A 19 -7.03 46.82 79.62
CA ILE A 19 -7.03 45.42 80.08
C ILE A 19 -8.14 44.61 79.39
N ASP A 20 -8.26 43.33 79.68
CA ASP A 20 -9.34 42.46 79.14
C ASP A 20 -9.40 42.43 77.60
N PHE A 21 -8.22 42.45 76.97
CA PHE A 21 -8.06 42.43 75.51
C PHE A 21 -8.76 43.59 74.77
N THR A 22 -8.82 44.76 75.39
CA THR A 22 -9.29 46.01 74.78
C THR A 22 -8.13 46.90 74.30
N THR A 23 -8.40 47.83 73.38
CA THR A 23 -7.44 48.77 72.80
C THR A 23 -8.13 50.06 72.34
N GLY A 24 -7.34 51.07 72.00
CA GLY A 24 -7.80 52.42 71.65
C GLY A 24 -7.54 53.44 72.77
N PRO A 25 -7.61 54.75 72.46
CA PRO A 25 -7.33 55.82 73.42
C PRO A 25 -8.19 55.75 74.69
N THR A 26 -9.40 55.19 74.59
CA THR A 26 -10.35 55.00 75.69
C THR A 26 -10.71 53.53 75.91
N CYS A 27 -9.92 52.60 75.36
CA CYS A 27 -10.21 51.16 75.38
C CYS A 27 -11.56 50.78 74.75
N GLU A 28 -11.97 51.54 73.72
CA GLU A 28 -13.30 51.45 73.13
C GLU A 28 -13.43 50.35 72.06
N ARG A 29 -12.36 49.59 71.80
CA ARG A 29 -12.31 48.52 70.80
C ARG A 29 -11.68 47.27 71.39
N CYS A 30 -12.00 46.09 70.83
CA CYS A 30 -11.25 44.88 71.14
C CYS A 30 -9.89 44.89 70.41
N LEU A 31 -8.89 44.26 71.02
CA LEU A 31 -7.57 44.03 70.42
C LEU A 31 -7.70 43.16 69.16
N GLY A 32 -6.79 43.31 68.20
CA GLY A 32 -6.76 42.47 67.00
C GLY A 32 -6.78 40.97 67.34
N GLY A 33 -7.64 40.20 66.66
CA GLY A 33 -7.88 38.78 66.97
C GLY A 33 -8.90 38.54 68.08
N TYR A 34 -9.58 39.57 68.58
CA TYR A 34 -10.71 39.48 69.51
C TYR A 34 -11.93 40.22 68.94
N TYR A 35 -13.13 39.72 69.24
CA TYR A 35 -14.41 40.32 68.83
C TYR A 35 -15.36 40.46 70.02
N GLY A 36 -16.35 41.35 69.89
CA GLY A 36 -17.37 41.61 70.91
C GLY A 36 -17.55 43.09 71.17
N ASN A 37 -18.08 43.45 72.35
CA ASN A 37 -18.43 44.83 72.68
C ASN A 37 -17.64 45.37 73.88
N ALA A 38 -16.52 46.04 73.60
CA ALA A 38 -15.61 46.61 74.59
C ALA A 38 -16.21 47.71 75.49
N LEU A 39 -17.40 48.23 75.17
CA LEU A 39 -18.03 49.34 75.90
C LEU A 39 -18.83 48.91 77.14
N ILE A 40 -19.11 47.62 77.30
CA ILE A 40 -19.93 47.10 78.41
C ILE A 40 -19.13 47.09 79.72
N GLY A 41 -17.84 46.76 79.66
CA GLY A 41 -16.91 46.90 80.78
C GLY A 41 -16.64 45.63 81.60
N ALA A 42 -17.07 44.46 81.13
CA ALA A 42 -16.91 43.17 81.76
C ALA A 42 -15.71 42.36 81.19
N PRO A 43 -15.12 41.43 81.99
CA PRO A 43 -13.90 40.72 81.60
C PRO A 43 -14.00 39.83 80.34
N ASN A 44 -15.21 39.46 79.91
CA ASN A 44 -15.46 38.53 78.79
C ASN A 44 -16.11 39.21 77.58
N ASP A 45 -16.06 40.54 77.53
CA ASP A 45 -16.66 41.34 76.47
C ASP A 45 -15.89 41.23 75.15
N CYS A 46 -14.57 41.06 75.22
CA CYS A 46 -13.71 40.77 74.09
C CYS A 46 -13.31 39.29 74.11
N ARG A 47 -13.87 38.51 73.19
CA ARG A 47 -13.62 37.07 73.06
C ARG A 47 -12.66 36.79 71.91
N PRO A 48 -11.78 35.79 72.03
CA PRO A 48 -10.85 35.47 70.96
C PRO A 48 -11.61 35.02 69.71
N CYS A 49 -11.12 35.46 68.55
CA CYS A 49 -11.64 35.07 67.26
C CYS A 49 -11.48 33.55 67.04
N PRO A 50 -12.54 32.82 66.65
CA PRO A 50 -12.45 31.40 66.31
C PRO A 50 -11.94 31.23 64.88
N CYS A 51 -10.75 31.78 64.60
CA CYS A 51 -10.10 31.77 63.30
C CYS A 51 -8.69 31.19 63.43
N PRO A 52 -8.16 30.51 62.39
CA PRO A 52 -6.78 30.01 62.42
C PRO A 52 -5.80 31.16 62.63
N ASP A 53 -4.66 30.87 63.27
CA ASP A 53 -3.60 31.84 63.56
C ASP A 53 -4.03 33.12 64.30
N ARG A 54 -5.19 33.08 64.99
CA ARG A 54 -5.80 34.24 65.67
C ARG A 54 -6.04 35.43 64.73
N THR A 55 -6.38 35.17 63.48
CA THR A 55 -6.73 36.23 62.53
C THR A 55 -7.97 37.01 62.98
N SER A 56 -8.11 38.23 62.46
CA SER A 56 -9.22 39.12 62.80
C SER A 56 -10.57 38.58 62.31
N CYS A 57 -11.63 38.87 63.05
CA CYS A 57 -12.98 38.42 62.75
C CYS A 57 -14.02 39.51 63.08
N ALA A 58 -15.20 39.40 62.48
CA ALA A 58 -16.31 40.30 62.70
C ALA A 58 -17.59 39.51 63.02
N GLN A 59 -18.43 40.04 63.89
CA GLN A 59 -19.74 39.46 64.20
C GLN A 59 -20.80 40.06 63.26
N MET A 60 -21.54 39.19 62.56
CA MET A 60 -22.65 39.55 61.69
C MET A 60 -23.92 39.82 62.51
N SER A 61 -24.92 40.46 61.90
CA SER A 61 -26.23 40.74 62.52
C SER A 61 -26.98 39.48 62.97
N SER A 62 -26.68 38.34 62.35
CA SER A 62 -27.18 37.01 62.75
C SER A 62 -26.54 36.47 64.04
N GLY A 63 -25.52 37.14 64.57
CA GLY A 63 -24.72 36.68 65.72
C GLY A 63 -23.54 35.78 65.34
N GLU A 64 -23.43 35.36 64.08
CA GLU A 64 -22.35 34.53 63.57
C GLU A 64 -21.04 35.32 63.41
N VAL A 65 -19.90 34.68 63.67
CA VAL A 65 -18.59 35.34 63.67
C VAL A 65 -17.80 34.85 62.47
N VAL A 66 -17.46 35.76 61.55
CA VAL A 66 -16.78 35.45 60.29
C VAL A 66 -15.35 35.97 60.35
N CYS A 67 -14.40 35.14 59.94
CA CYS A 67 -13.01 35.55 59.79
C CYS A 67 -12.89 36.54 58.62
N THR A 68 -12.29 37.71 58.85
CA THR A 68 -12.20 38.77 57.83
C THR A 68 -10.92 38.71 57.03
N ASN A 69 -9.89 38.08 57.59
CA ASN A 69 -8.58 37.91 56.96
C ASN A 69 -8.16 36.45 57.11
N CYS A 70 -8.42 35.63 56.09
CA CYS A 70 -7.94 34.25 56.09
C CYS A 70 -6.46 34.19 55.70
N PRO A 71 -5.69 33.21 56.21
CA PRO A 71 -4.38 32.89 55.69
C PRO A 71 -4.41 32.67 54.18
N SER A 72 -3.31 32.95 53.49
CA SER A 72 -3.23 32.87 52.03
C SER A 72 -3.68 31.50 51.52
N GLY A 73 -4.57 31.49 50.52
CA GLY A 73 -5.11 30.27 49.93
C GLY A 73 -6.26 29.62 50.71
N GLN A 74 -6.75 30.23 51.79
CA GLN A 74 -7.91 29.75 52.56
C GLN A 74 -9.12 30.70 52.43
N ARG A 75 -10.32 30.13 52.45
CA ARG A 75 -11.60 30.84 52.44
C ARG A 75 -12.64 30.14 53.32
N GLY A 76 -13.80 30.77 53.43
CA GLY A 76 -14.92 30.29 54.24
C GLY A 76 -15.09 31.13 55.51
N ILE A 77 -16.15 30.85 56.27
CA ILE A 77 -16.50 31.63 57.47
C ILE A 77 -15.48 31.48 58.60
N ARG A 78 -14.75 30.37 58.58
CA ARG A 78 -13.73 29.93 59.55
C ARG A 78 -12.39 29.67 58.89
N CYS A 79 -12.18 30.12 57.64
CA CYS A 79 -11.02 29.77 56.83
C CYS A 79 -10.83 28.24 56.73
N GLU A 80 -11.95 27.52 56.65
CA GLU A 80 -12.00 26.06 56.73
C GLU A 80 -11.89 25.36 55.38
N MET A 81 -11.88 26.12 54.28
CA MET A 81 -11.78 25.60 52.92
C MET A 81 -10.61 26.27 52.21
N CYS A 82 -10.10 25.65 51.16
CA CYS A 82 -9.14 26.31 50.27
C CYS A 82 -9.83 27.24 49.27
N GLU A 83 -9.14 28.32 48.90
CA GLU A 83 -9.52 29.23 47.81
C GLU A 83 -9.64 28.47 46.49
N ASP A 84 -10.34 29.06 45.52
CA ASP A 84 -10.49 28.42 44.22
C ASP A 84 -9.12 28.24 43.54
N SER A 85 -8.91 27.09 42.93
CA SER A 85 -7.60 26.63 42.39
C SER A 85 -6.61 26.11 43.44
N PHE A 86 -7.02 25.99 44.70
CA PHE A 86 -6.28 25.31 45.75
C PHE A 86 -7.07 24.13 46.32
N HIS A 87 -6.37 23.14 46.85
CA HIS A 87 -6.97 22.00 47.55
C HIS A 87 -6.27 21.69 48.86
N GLY A 88 -6.97 21.03 49.78
CA GLY A 88 -6.42 20.56 51.05
C GLY A 88 -7.46 20.55 52.17
N ASP A 89 -6.99 20.32 53.38
CA ASP A 89 -7.78 20.34 54.62
C ASP A 89 -7.03 21.19 55.66
N PRO A 90 -7.12 22.54 55.57
CA PRO A 90 -6.29 23.46 56.34
C PRO A 90 -6.52 23.39 57.85
N LEU A 91 -7.66 22.83 58.28
CA LEU A 91 -8.00 22.68 59.70
C LEU A 91 -7.94 21.22 60.17
N GLY A 92 -7.59 20.27 59.30
CA GLY A 92 -7.52 18.84 59.62
C GLY A 92 -8.85 18.27 60.13
N ARG A 93 -9.98 18.67 59.53
CA ARG A 93 -11.30 18.18 59.94
C ARG A 93 -11.53 16.73 59.56
N SER A 94 -10.93 16.29 58.46
CA SER A 94 -11.07 14.95 57.87
C SER A 94 -9.87 14.06 58.16
N GLY A 95 -8.84 14.56 58.86
CA GLY A 95 -7.61 13.82 59.15
C GLY A 95 -6.45 14.74 59.54
N PRO A 96 -5.19 14.41 59.17
CA PRO A 96 -4.06 15.30 59.41
C PRO A 96 -4.25 16.63 58.67
N VAL A 97 -3.76 17.73 59.25
CA VAL A 97 -3.80 19.04 58.61
C VAL A 97 -3.07 19.00 57.28
N GLN A 98 -3.75 19.38 56.21
CA GLN A 98 -3.20 19.51 54.86
C GLN A 98 -3.28 20.98 54.44
N PRO A 99 -2.15 21.69 54.32
CA PRO A 99 -2.17 23.08 53.89
C PRO A 99 -2.77 23.20 52.48
N CYS A 100 -3.32 24.37 52.16
CA CYS A 100 -3.88 24.62 50.85
C CYS A 100 -2.76 24.71 49.81
N GLU A 101 -2.73 23.75 48.88
CA GLU A 101 -1.78 23.69 47.77
C GLU A 101 -2.50 23.99 46.46
N LYS A 102 -1.78 24.61 45.53
CA LYS A 102 -2.35 24.93 44.21
C LYS A 102 -2.60 23.62 43.45
N CYS A 103 -3.75 23.53 42.81
CA CYS A 103 -4.08 22.37 41.99
C CYS A 103 -3.13 22.21 40.81
N ASP A 104 -2.59 21.00 40.67
CA ASP A 104 -1.76 20.60 39.54
C ASP A 104 -2.58 19.83 38.52
N CYS A 105 -2.90 20.48 37.40
CA CYS A 105 -3.63 19.91 36.29
C CYS A 105 -2.81 19.91 34.99
N ASN A 106 -1.46 19.87 35.06
CA ASN A 106 -0.56 19.85 33.90
C ASN A 106 -0.83 20.95 32.84
N ASP A 107 -1.26 22.13 33.29
CA ASP A 107 -1.69 23.25 32.43
C ASP A 107 -2.77 22.86 31.39
N ASN A 108 -3.51 21.79 31.65
CA ASN A 108 -4.60 21.29 30.81
C ASN A 108 -5.96 21.82 31.24
N VAL A 109 -6.01 23.00 31.84
CA VAL A 109 -7.22 23.63 32.37
C VAL A 109 -7.22 25.12 32.03
N ASP A 110 -8.39 25.75 31.97
CA ASP A 110 -8.45 27.19 31.81
C ASP A 110 -8.03 27.86 33.13
N PRO A 111 -6.94 28.66 33.16
CA PRO A 111 -6.47 29.31 34.37
C PRO A 111 -7.47 30.33 34.96
N ASN A 112 -8.49 30.74 34.21
CA ASN A 112 -9.53 31.67 34.67
C ASN A 112 -10.82 30.96 35.10
N ALA A 113 -10.90 29.64 34.96
CA ALA A 113 -12.09 28.89 35.37
C ALA A 113 -12.13 28.76 36.91
N LEU A 114 -13.32 28.92 37.49
CA LEU A 114 -13.56 28.57 38.89
C LEU A 114 -13.80 27.07 39.03
N GLY A 115 -13.43 26.48 40.16
CA GLY A 115 -13.60 25.05 40.42
C GLY A 115 -12.86 24.18 39.40
N VAL A 116 -11.58 24.51 39.15
CA VAL A 116 -10.66 23.75 38.28
C VAL A 116 -10.50 22.31 38.78
N CYS A 117 -10.44 22.15 40.09
CA CYS A 117 -10.16 20.93 40.82
C CYS A 117 -11.11 20.83 42.02
N ASP A 118 -11.23 19.62 42.57
CA ASP A 118 -11.87 19.42 43.85
C ASP A 118 -11.05 20.05 44.98
N HIS A 119 -11.71 20.87 45.81
CA HIS A 119 -11.07 21.64 46.89
C HIS A 119 -10.53 20.77 48.05
N MET A 120 -10.87 19.49 48.13
CA MET A 120 -10.35 18.57 49.14
C MET A 120 -9.29 17.64 48.56
N THR A 121 -9.59 16.99 47.43
CA THR A 121 -8.72 15.94 46.86
C THR A 121 -7.68 16.47 45.88
N GLY A 122 -7.92 17.63 45.27
CA GLY A 122 -7.09 18.16 44.20
C GLY A 122 -7.34 17.56 42.82
N CYS A 123 -8.27 16.59 42.69
CA CYS A 123 -8.61 15.98 41.41
C CYS A 123 -9.14 17.03 40.44
N CYS A 124 -8.55 17.14 39.26
CA CYS A 124 -8.94 18.07 38.22
C CYS A 124 -10.31 17.68 37.63
N LEU A 125 -11.23 18.65 37.59
CA LEU A 125 -12.63 18.44 37.20
C LEU A 125 -12.92 18.94 35.78
N LYS A 126 -12.08 19.83 35.24
CA LYS A 126 -12.33 20.56 33.98
C LYS A 126 -11.16 20.47 33.00
N CYS A 127 -10.72 19.25 32.72
CA CYS A 127 -9.65 19.00 31.75
C CYS A 127 -10.02 19.46 30.33
N LEU A 128 -9.11 20.17 29.69
CA LEU A 128 -9.16 20.70 28.33
C LEU A 128 -8.23 19.93 27.40
N GLY A 129 -8.32 20.20 26.10
CA GLY A 129 -7.42 19.59 25.11
C GLY A 129 -7.60 18.08 24.97
N HIS A 130 -8.81 17.57 25.27
CA HIS A 130 -9.12 16.13 25.23
C HIS A 130 -8.23 15.29 26.17
N THR A 131 -7.88 15.85 27.32
CA THR A 131 -7.19 15.15 28.40
C THR A 131 -8.16 14.70 29.48
N GLU A 132 -7.73 13.76 30.31
CA GLU A 132 -8.45 13.22 31.46
C GLU A 132 -7.47 12.72 32.53
N GLY A 133 -8.02 12.25 33.65
CA GLY A 133 -7.28 11.78 34.82
C GLY A 133 -7.23 12.85 35.92
N ASP A 134 -6.80 12.45 37.11
CA ASP A 134 -6.81 13.31 38.31
C ASP A 134 -5.98 14.59 38.15
N HIS A 135 -5.03 14.59 37.22
CA HIS A 135 -4.17 15.73 36.91
C HIS A 135 -4.23 16.10 35.42
N CYS A 136 -5.26 15.64 34.69
CA CYS A 136 -5.35 15.79 33.23
C CYS A 136 -4.09 15.27 32.50
N GLN A 137 -3.52 14.17 33.01
CA GLN A 137 -2.20 13.66 32.63
C GLN A 137 -2.20 12.68 31.45
N ARG A 138 -3.38 12.31 30.94
CA ARG A 138 -3.51 11.37 29.81
C ARG A 138 -4.60 11.81 28.86
N CYS A 139 -4.58 11.30 27.63
CA CYS A 139 -5.66 11.56 26.68
C CYS A 139 -6.93 10.81 27.06
N ARG A 140 -8.08 11.43 26.82
CA ARG A 140 -9.38 10.81 27.05
C ARG A 140 -9.63 9.66 26.09
N GLN A 141 -10.54 8.75 26.45
CA GLN A 141 -10.99 7.70 25.54
C GLN A 141 -11.44 8.30 24.19
N GLY A 142 -11.06 7.67 23.08
CA GLY A 142 -11.23 8.25 21.74
C GLY A 142 -10.03 9.04 21.23
N TYR A 143 -8.99 9.25 22.05
CA TYR A 143 -7.84 10.08 21.73
C TYR A 143 -6.52 9.41 22.16
N TYR A 144 -5.45 9.73 21.44
CA TYR A 144 -4.10 9.23 21.71
C TYR A 144 -3.05 10.35 21.58
N GLY A 145 -1.91 10.15 22.23
CA GLY A 145 -0.77 11.07 22.18
C GLY A 145 -0.16 11.33 23.54
N ASP A 146 0.46 12.49 23.70
CA ASP A 146 1.08 12.94 24.94
C ASP A 146 0.31 14.15 25.49
N ALA A 147 -0.45 13.93 26.56
CA ALA A 147 -1.24 14.97 27.23
C ALA A 147 -0.38 16.10 27.83
N LEU A 148 0.92 15.88 28.01
CA LEU A 148 1.87 16.83 28.59
C LEU A 148 2.61 17.65 27.52
N ASP A 149 2.44 17.32 26.23
CA ASP A 149 3.08 18.04 25.12
C ASP A 149 2.62 19.51 25.11
N ARG A 150 3.52 20.49 25.07
CA ARG A 150 3.12 21.92 25.10
C ARG A 150 2.36 22.38 23.86
N THR A 151 2.43 21.62 22.76
CA THR A 151 1.77 21.95 21.50
C THR A 151 0.34 21.40 21.46
N VAL A 152 -0.65 22.31 21.57
CA VAL A 152 -2.08 21.96 21.63
C VAL A 152 -2.52 21.06 20.47
N ALA A 153 -1.97 21.26 19.27
CA ALA A 153 -2.31 20.47 18.08
C ALA A 153 -1.77 19.02 18.12
N GLN A 154 -0.77 18.73 18.96
CA GLN A 154 -0.16 17.40 19.03
C GLN A 154 -0.46 16.65 20.34
N LYS A 155 -1.01 17.33 21.36
CA LYS A 155 -1.37 16.74 22.67
C LYS A 155 -2.18 15.45 22.55
N CYS A 156 -3.46 15.58 22.20
CA CYS A 156 -4.40 14.47 22.12
C CYS A 156 -5.11 14.52 20.78
N LYS A 157 -4.79 13.55 19.92
CA LYS A 157 -5.36 13.40 18.58
C LYS A 157 -6.45 12.37 18.63
N ARG A 158 -7.55 12.63 17.92
CA ARG A 158 -8.66 11.68 17.81
C ARG A 158 -8.21 10.38 17.12
N CYS A 159 -8.66 9.24 17.63
CA CYS A 159 -8.52 7.94 16.97
C CYS A 159 -9.19 7.98 15.59
N GLY A 160 -8.50 7.47 14.57
CA GLY A 160 -8.96 7.51 13.18
C GLY A 160 -9.11 6.12 12.58
N CYS A 161 -9.76 5.20 13.29
CA CYS A 161 -9.85 3.79 12.90
C CYS A 161 -10.79 3.60 11.70
N SER A 162 -10.36 2.80 10.72
CA SER A 162 -11.11 2.48 9.51
C SER A 162 -12.27 1.53 9.82
N PRO A 163 -13.52 1.89 9.49
CA PRO A 163 -14.67 1.02 9.70
C PRO A 163 -14.58 -0.30 8.92
N ALA A 164 -13.81 -0.32 7.83
CA ALA A 164 -13.65 -1.52 7.03
C ALA A 164 -12.64 -2.51 7.63
N GLY A 165 -11.65 -2.02 8.38
CA GLY A 165 -10.50 -2.81 8.80
C GLY A 165 -10.34 -2.98 10.31
N THR A 166 -11.16 -2.33 11.13
CA THR A 166 -11.06 -2.39 12.59
C THR A 166 -11.96 -3.48 13.18
N SER A 167 -11.40 -4.27 14.10
CA SER A 167 -12.09 -5.27 14.88
C SER A 167 -12.54 -4.66 16.22
N GLY A 168 -13.80 -4.22 16.29
CA GLY A 168 -14.39 -3.67 17.52
C GLY A 168 -14.84 -2.22 17.38
N SER A 169 -14.66 -1.43 18.44
CA SER A 169 -15.04 -0.01 18.48
C SER A 169 -14.10 0.84 17.62
N LEU A 170 -14.67 1.74 16.82
CA LEU A 170 -13.91 2.67 15.97
C LEU A 170 -13.28 3.82 16.75
N GLU A 171 -13.73 4.04 17.98
CA GLU A 171 -13.21 5.09 18.86
C GLU A 171 -12.13 4.55 19.80
N ASP A 172 -11.94 3.23 19.88
CA ASP A 172 -10.92 2.65 20.75
C ASP A 172 -9.62 2.41 19.97
N CYS A 173 -8.59 3.17 20.32
CA CYS A 173 -7.23 2.97 19.85
C CYS A 173 -6.24 3.02 21.02
N ASP A 174 -5.04 2.50 20.81
CA ASP A 174 -3.98 2.56 21.81
C ASP A 174 -3.69 4.01 22.23
N PRO A 175 -3.72 4.36 23.54
CA PRO A 175 -3.69 5.74 24.00
C PRO A 175 -2.35 6.46 23.77
N GLN A 176 -1.26 5.73 23.48
CA GLN A 176 0.05 6.33 23.20
C GLN A 176 0.32 6.40 21.69
N THR A 177 0.13 5.29 20.99
CA THR A 177 0.50 5.15 19.57
C THR A 177 -0.64 5.51 18.61
N GLY A 178 -1.88 5.44 19.08
CA GLY A 178 -3.09 5.59 18.27
C GLY A 178 -3.41 4.39 17.40
N SER A 179 -2.75 3.25 17.64
CA SER A 179 -2.94 2.03 16.85
C SER A 179 -4.29 1.40 17.15
N CYS A 180 -5.08 1.18 16.10
CA CYS A 180 -6.37 0.52 16.17
C CYS A 180 -6.19 -1.01 16.16
N LEU A 181 -7.19 -1.72 16.67
CA LEU A 181 -7.23 -3.18 16.60
C LEU A 181 -7.67 -3.61 15.20
N CYS A 182 -6.76 -4.14 14.40
CA CYS A 182 -7.05 -4.49 13.01
C CYS A 182 -7.66 -5.90 12.86
N LEU A 183 -8.50 -6.05 11.83
CA LEU A 183 -9.01 -7.33 11.35
C LEU A 183 -7.87 -8.16 10.72
N SER A 184 -8.15 -9.44 10.45
CA SER A 184 -7.17 -10.36 9.88
C SER A 184 -6.62 -9.83 8.55
N HIS A 185 -5.29 -9.84 8.42
CA HIS A 185 -4.56 -9.40 7.23
C HIS A 185 -4.73 -7.92 6.86
N VAL A 186 -5.12 -7.10 7.84
CA VAL A 186 -5.20 -5.64 7.75
C VAL A 186 -4.07 -5.03 8.58
N THR A 187 -3.48 -3.96 8.08
CA THR A 187 -2.35 -3.26 8.68
C THR A 187 -2.53 -1.74 8.61
N GLY A 188 -1.55 -1.04 9.16
CA GLY A 188 -1.58 0.41 9.35
C GLY A 188 -2.22 0.79 10.70
N ARG A 189 -1.85 1.96 11.20
CA ARG A 189 -2.33 2.46 12.50
C ARG A 189 -3.86 2.59 12.52
N ASP A 190 -4.46 2.99 11.41
CA ASP A 190 -5.89 3.15 11.21
C ASP A 190 -6.58 1.87 10.70
N CYS A 191 -5.85 0.78 10.48
CA CYS A 191 -6.38 -0.41 9.80
C CYS A 191 -6.99 -0.11 8.42
N GLY A 192 -6.44 0.88 7.70
CA GLY A 192 -6.92 1.28 6.39
C GLY A 192 -6.35 0.48 5.21
N GLN A 193 -5.38 -0.41 5.46
CA GLN A 193 -4.58 -1.03 4.40
C GLN A 193 -4.48 -2.54 4.57
N CYS A 194 -4.37 -3.28 3.47
CA CYS A 194 -4.08 -4.71 3.54
C CYS A 194 -2.59 -4.97 3.76
N GLU A 195 -2.27 -6.05 4.48
CA GLU A 195 -0.90 -6.57 4.53
C GLU A 195 -0.37 -6.90 3.12
N VAL A 196 0.96 -6.87 2.96
CA VAL A 196 1.58 -7.26 1.68
C VAL A 196 1.22 -8.70 1.35
N GLY A 197 0.72 -8.93 0.13
CA GLY A 197 0.21 -10.24 -0.28
C GLY A 197 -1.28 -10.43 -0.01
N PHE A 198 -1.99 -9.38 0.41
CA PHE A 198 -3.44 -9.34 0.53
C PHE A 198 -4.03 -8.12 -0.20
N PHE A 199 -5.31 -8.20 -0.55
CA PHE A 199 -6.04 -7.17 -1.29
C PHE A 199 -7.52 -7.17 -0.90
N ASN A 200 -8.27 -6.19 -1.42
CA ASN A 200 -9.72 -6.08 -1.28
C ASN A 200 -10.19 -6.00 0.19
N LEU A 201 -9.89 -4.89 0.86
CA LEU A 201 -10.33 -4.64 2.23
C LEU A 201 -11.86 -4.59 2.31
N GLN A 202 -12.45 -5.61 2.95
CA GLN A 202 -13.89 -5.75 3.14
C GLN A 202 -14.28 -5.53 4.61
N SER A 203 -15.33 -4.74 4.82
CA SER A 203 -15.86 -4.44 6.14
C SER A 203 -16.26 -5.70 6.90
N GLY A 204 -15.69 -5.87 8.10
CA GLY A 204 -15.98 -7.01 9.00
C GLY A 204 -15.29 -8.32 8.64
N VAL A 205 -14.60 -8.39 7.49
CA VAL A 205 -13.90 -9.60 7.03
C VAL A 205 -12.37 -9.40 7.04
N GLY A 206 -11.90 -8.21 6.65
CA GLY A 206 -10.48 -7.92 6.48
C GLY A 206 -10.06 -8.05 5.01
N CYS A 207 -8.86 -8.57 4.73
CA CYS A 207 -8.33 -8.65 3.38
C CYS A 207 -8.19 -10.10 2.86
N GLU A 208 -8.35 -10.25 1.55
CA GLU A 208 -8.22 -11.52 0.84
C GLU A 208 -6.78 -11.76 0.37
N ARG A 209 -6.32 -13.01 0.40
CA ARG A 209 -4.95 -13.35 -0.03
C ARG A 209 -4.79 -13.22 -1.55
N CYS A 210 -3.69 -12.61 -1.98
CA CYS A 210 -3.25 -12.63 -3.38
C CYS A 210 -2.98 -14.06 -3.86
N THR A 211 -3.47 -14.40 -5.04
CA THR A 211 -3.30 -15.73 -5.67
C THR A 211 -2.42 -15.69 -6.91
N CYS A 212 -1.36 -14.86 -6.85
CA CYS A 212 -0.40 -14.69 -7.94
C CYS A 212 0.30 -16.00 -8.30
N ASN A 213 0.45 -16.27 -9.59
CA ASN A 213 1.15 -17.47 -10.05
C ASN A 213 2.67 -17.33 -9.78
N PRO A 214 3.32 -18.25 -9.05
CA PRO A 214 4.74 -18.11 -8.69
C PRO A 214 5.70 -18.19 -9.87
N ILE A 215 5.30 -18.86 -10.96
CA ILE A 215 6.08 -18.93 -12.20
C ILE A 215 5.90 -17.65 -13.00
N GLY A 216 4.65 -17.17 -13.09
CA GLY A 216 4.30 -16.08 -13.99
C GLY A 216 4.35 -14.67 -13.41
N SER A 217 4.35 -14.53 -12.09
CA SER A 217 4.46 -13.24 -11.40
C SER A 217 5.88 -12.95 -10.94
N SER A 218 6.21 -11.68 -10.77
CA SER A 218 7.49 -11.26 -10.20
C SER A 218 7.55 -11.45 -8.68
N SER A 219 6.40 -11.37 -8.00
CA SER A 219 6.25 -11.58 -6.56
C SER A 219 4.87 -12.13 -6.22
N MET A 220 4.66 -12.50 -4.96
CA MET A 220 3.34 -12.87 -4.42
C MET A 220 2.48 -11.67 -3.99
N ALA A 221 3.05 -10.46 -4.05
CA ALA A 221 2.29 -9.24 -3.81
C ALA A 221 1.42 -8.90 -5.03
N CYS A 222 0.23 -8.38 -4.75
CA CYS A 222 -0.70 -7.90 -5.77
C CYS A 222 -1.21 -6.50 -5.39
N HIS A 223 -1.86 -5.85 -6.35
CA HIS A 223 -2.45 -4.53 -6.15
C HIS A 223 -3.50 -4.55 -5.03
N GLN A 224 -3.40 -3.64 -4.05
CA GLN A 224 -4.18 -3.67 -2.80
C GLN A 224 -5.71 -3.64 -2.98
N ILE A 225 -6.21 -3.08 -4.10
CA ILE A 225 -7.65 -3.03 -4.39
C ILE A 225 -8.07 -4.11 -5.40
N THR A 226 -7.46 -4.14 -6.58
CA THR A 226 -7.89 -5.02 -7.69
C THR A 226 -7.36 -6.46 -7.59
N GLY A 227 -6.34 -6.68 -6.76
CA GLY A 227 -5.64 -7.97 -6.69
C GLY A 227 -4.85 -8.31 -7.94
N GLN A 228 -4.53 -7.33 -8.80
CA GLN A 228 -3.72 -7.53 -10.00
C GLN A 228 -2.26 -7.82 -9.62
N CYS A 229 -1.74 -8.95 -10.08
CA CYS A 229 -0.34 -9.33 -9.89
C CYS A 229 0.56 -8.66 -10.94
N VAL A 230 1.83 -8.47 -10.60
CA VAL A 230 2.85 -7.98 -11.53
C VAL A 230 3.38 -9.15 -12.36
N CYS A 231 3.03 -9.18 -13.64
CA CYS A 231 3.36 -10.30 -14.54
C CYS A 231 4.75 -10.17 -15.16
N ARG A 232 5.42 -11.31 -15.34
CA ARG A 232 6.67 -11.43 -16.10
C ARG A 232 6.40 -11.28 -17.60
N LEU A 233 7.48 -11.08 -18.37
CA LEU A 233 7.40 -10.99 -19.83
C LEU A 233 6.70 -12.21 -20.43
N GLY A 234 5.84 -11.98 -21.43
CA GLY A 234 5.11 -13.05 -22.10
C GLY A 234 3.82 -13.51 -21.40
N LEU A 235 3.46 -12.91 -20.26
CA LEU A 235 2.29 -13.30 -19.47
C LEU A 235 1.34 -12.14 -19.22
N GLU A 236 0.08 -12.47 -18.98
CA GLU A 236 -1.00 -11.52 -18.72
C GLU A 236 -2.10 -12.12 -17.81
N GLY A 237 -3.12 -11.31 -17.54
CA GLY A 237 -4.24 -11.63 -16.65
C GLY A 237 -3.97 -11.27 -15.19
N ARG A 238 -5.01 -11.36 -14.34
CA ARG A 238 -4.94 -10.96 -12.93
C ARG A 238 -3.89 -11.75 -12.14
N LEU A 239 -3.78 -13.05 -12.43
CA LEU A 239 -2.92 -13.99 -11.71
C LEU A 239 -1.61 -14.31 -12.47
N CYS A 240 -1.38 -13.71 -13.63
CA CYS A 240 -0.23 -13.98 -14.49
C CYS A 240 -0.08 -15.46 -14.89
N SER A 241 -1.19 -16.11 -15.22
CA SER A 241 -1.25 -17.53 -15.61
C SER A 241 -1.52 -17.74 -17.10
N THR A 242 -1.76 -16.67 -17.85
CA THR A 242 -2.14 -16.73 -19.27
C THR A 242 -1.01 -16.18 -20.12
N CYS A 243 -0.67 -16.87 -21.20
CA CYS A 243 0.28 -16.33 -22.18
C CYS A 243 -0.34 -15.16 -22.91
N ARG A 244 0.39 -14.04 -22.98
CA ARG A 244 -0.03 -12.89 -23.77
C ARG A 244 0.00 -13.20 -25.26
N MET A 245 -0.68 -12.38 -26.04
CA MET A 245 -0.60 -12.42 -27.50
C MET A 245 0.86 -12.38 -27.99
N GLY A 246 1.19 -13.27 -28.92
CA GLY A 246 2.55 -13.54 -29.41
C GLY A 246 3.33 -14.58 -28.61
N PHE A 247 2.72 -15.22 -27.61
CA PHE A 247 3.33 -16.28 -26.79
C PHE A 247 2.42 -17.52 -26.70
N TYR A 248 3.00 -18.66 -26.32
CA TYR A 248 2.29 -19.94 -26.18
C TYR A 248 2.96 -20.86 -25.15
N GLY A 249 2.24 -21.93 -24.77
CA GLY A 249 2.78 -23.04 -24.00
C GLY A 249 3.23 -22.68 -22.58
N PHE A 250 2.29 -22.24 -21.74
CA PHE A 250 2.57 -21.98 -20.32
C PHE A 250 3.11 -23.24 -19.62
N SER A 251 4.28 -23.12 -18.99
CA SER A 251 4.98 -24.23 -18.32
C SER A 251 5.79 -23.71 -17.13
N SER A 252 6.58 -24.57 -16.49
CA SER A 252 7.51 -24.17 -15.41
C SER A 252 8.53 -23.10 -15.82
N ARG A 253 8.76 -22.89 -17.12
CA ARG A 253 9.63 -21.81 -17.65
C ARG A 253 8.87 -20.57 -18.08
N GLY A 254 7.58 -20.47 -17.76
CA GLY A 254 6.68 -19.43 -18.26
C GLY A 254 6.19 -19.72 -19.67
N CYS A 255 5.91 -18.65 -20.43
CA CYS A 255 5.45 -18.73 -21.82
C CYS A 255 6.61 -18.56 -22.80
N ARG A 256 6.51 -19.23 -23.95
CA ARG A 256 7.49 -19.15 -25.02
C ARG A 256 6.99 -18.20 -26.10
N ALA A 257 7.86 -17.33 -26.60
CA ALA A 257 7.53 -16.45 -27.70
C ALA A 257 7.24 -17.26 -28.97
N CYS A 258 6.20 -16.86 -29.71
CA CYS A 258 5.84 -17.48 -30.98
C CYS A 258 6.92 -17.25 -32.04
N ASN A 259 7.52 -16.07 -32.09
CA ASN A 259 8.55 -15.68 -33.08
C ASN A 259 8.15 -16.02 -34.53
N CYS A 260 6.88 -15.75 -34.86
CA CYS A 260 6.39 -15.87 -36.22
C CYS A 260 7.03 -14.80 -37.11
N ASP A 261 7.41 -15.16 -38.33
CA ASP A 261 7.95 -14.18 -39.28
C ASP A 261 6.86 -13.16 -39.63
N PRO A 262 7.09 -11.85 -39.45
CA PRO A 262 6.07 -10.84 -39.66
C PRO A 262 5.62 -10.71 -41.12
N MET A 263 6.42 -11.18 -42.07
CA MET A 263 6.15 -11.10 -43.50
C MET A 263 5.47 -12.37 -44.00
N GLY A 264 5.94 -13.53 -43.54
CA GLY A 264 5.41 -14.83 -43.91
C GLY A 264 4.20 -15.28 -43.11
N SER A 265 3.92 -14.68 -41.95
CA SER A 265 2.80 -15.08 -41.11
C SER A 265 1.57 -14.19 -41.29
N SER A 266 0.39 -14.80 -41.21
CA SER A 266 -0.89 -14.09 -41.22
C SER A 266 -1.22 -13.46 -39.86
N SER A 267 -0.67 -14.04 -38.78
CA SER A 267 -0.81 -13.56 -37.41
C SER A 267 0.49 -13.78 -36.65
N MET A 268 0.79 -12.89 -35.70
CA MET A 268 1.91 -13.05 -34.77
C MET A 268 1.60 -14.05 -33.65
N GLN A 269 0.33 -14.46 -33.51
CA GLN A 269 -0.08 -15.51 -32.58
C GLN A 269 0.02 -16.88 -33.26
N CYS A 270 0.76 -17.79 -32.63
CA CYS A 270 0.92 -19.18 -33.04
C CYS A 270 -0.08 -20.10 -32.32
N HIS A 271 -0.21 -21.32 -32.83
CA HIS A 271 -1.02 -22.38 -32.23
C HIS A 271 -0.41 -22.89 -30.90
N THR A 272 -1.15 -23.74 -30.18
CA THR A 272 -0.74 -24.29 -28.87
C THR A 272 0.55 -25.10 -28.92
N ASN A 273 0.85 -25.73 -30.07
CA ASN A 273 2.12 -26.40 -30.29
C ASN A 273 3.26 -25.40 -30.55
N GLY A 274 2.97 -24.21 -31.06
CA GLY A 274 3.91 -23.16 -31.44
C GLY A 274 4.03 -22.90 -32.94
N THR A 275 3.26 -23.59 -33.79
CA THR A 275 3.26 -23.39 -35.25
C THR A 275 2.58 -22.08 -35.61
N CYS A 276 3.19 -21.30 -36.50
CA CYS A 276 2.63 -20.04 -36.99
C CYS A 276 1.71 -20.26 -38.20
N PRO A 277 0.60 -19.51 -38.33
CA PRO A 277 -0.27 -19.59 -39.49
C PRO A 277 0.33 -18.82 -40.67
N CYS A 278 0.89 -19.55 -41.65
CA CYS A 278 1.61 -18.96 -42.78
C CYS A 278 0.70 -18.40 -43.88
N ARG A 279 1.18 -17.35 -44.55
CA ARG A 279 0.60 -16.79 -45.78
C ARG A 279 0.96 -17.69 -46.97
N GLN A 280 0.23 -17.53 -48.07
CA GLN A 280 0.47 -18.29 -49.29
C GLN A 280 1.94 -18.14 -49.77
N GLY A 281 2.57 -19.26 -50.14
CA GLY A 281 3.97 -19.30 -50.59
C GLY A 281 5.01 -19.31 -49.45
N PHE A 282 4.60 -19.15 -48.18
CA PHE A 282 5.47 -19.29 -47.02
C PHE A 282 5.22 -20.61 -46.29
N VAL A 283 6.30 -21.25 -45.85
CA VAL A 283 6.32 -22.54 -45.14
C VAL A 283 7.29 -22.50 -43.97
N GLY A 284 7.30 -23.60 -43.20
CA GLY A 284 8.15 -23.74 -42.02
C GLY A 284 7.37 -23.44 -40.74
N TYR A 285 7.98 -23.78 -39.60
CA TYR A 285 7.32 -23.66 -38.29
C TYR A 285 7.02 -22.20 -37.90
N LYS A 286 7.85 -21.27 -38.40
CA LYS A 286 7.78 -19.83 -38.17
C LYS A 286 7.42 -19.02 -39.41
N CYS A 287 7.08 -19.69 -40.52
CA CYS A 287 6.79 -19.05 -41.81
C CYS A 287 7.97 -18.22 -42.35
N ASP A 288 9.20 -18.67 -42.08
CA ASP A 288 10.46 -18.01 -42.38
C ASP A 288 11.09 -18.51 -43.70
N GLN A 289 10.44 -19.46 -44.37
CA GLN A 289 10.95 -20.10 -45.59
C GLN A 289 9.93 -20.00 -46.71
N CYS A 290 10.39 -19.88 -47.95
CA CYS A 290 9.51 -19.96 -49.11
C CYS A 290 9.23 -21.42 -49.48
N GLU A 291 8.00 -21.67 -49.92
CA GLU A 291 7.58 -22.96 -50.44
C GLU A 291 8.41 -23.35 -51.68
N LEU A 292 8.54 -24.66 -51.95
CA LEU A 292 9.19 -25.15 -53.16
C LEU A 292 8.52 -24.59 -54.43
N ASN A 293 9.29 -23.99 -55.33
CA ASN A 293 8.85 -23.17 -56.49
C ASN A 293 8.58 -21.69 -56.17
N TYR A 294 8.91 -21.23 -54.96
CA TYR A 294 8.93 -19.81 -54.62
C TYR A 294 10.36 -19.38 -54.25
N PHE A 295 10.69 -18.12 -54.53
CA PHE A 295 11.95 -17.50 -54.11
C PHE A 295 11.66 -16.24 -53.29
N HIS A 296 12.55 -15.92 -52.36
CA HIS A 296 12.42 -14.73 -51.53
C HIS A 296 12.85 -13.50 -52.33
N ASN A 297 11.90 -12.64 -52.71
CA ASN A 297 12.20 -11.37 -53.35
C ASN A 297 12.63 -10.34 -52.29
N ARG A 298 13.87 -9.85 -52.35
CA ARG A 298 14.40 -8.88 -51.37
C ARG A 298 13.77 -7.48 -51.46
N ALA A 299 13.20 -7.11 -52.60
CA ALA A 299 12.59 -5.79 -52.79
C ALA A 299 11.17 -5.73 -52.23
N THR A 300 10.38 -6.79 -52.43
CA THR A 300 8.99 -6.89 -51.97
C THR A 300 8.86 -7.62 -50.64
N HIS A 301 9.96 -8.26 -50.19
CA HIS A 301 10.04 -9.15 -49.04
C HIS A 301 8.95 -10.23 -49.01
N GLN A 302 8.57 -10.70 -50.19
CA GLN A 302 7.54 -11.74 -50.39
C GLN A 302 8.15 -12.96 -51.05
N CYS A 303 7.55 -14.12 -50.80
CA CYS A 303 7.81 -15.32 -51.57
C CYS A 303 7.06 -15.21 -52.89
N GLU A 304 7.80 -15.01 -53.97
CA GLU A 304 7.27 -14.92 -55.34
C GLU A 304 7.53 -16.23 -56.09
N GLU A 305 6.61 -16.62 -56.95
CA GLU A 305 6.73 -17.86 -57.70
C GLU A 305 7.89 -17.79 -58.70
N CYS A 306 8.69 -18.85 -58.77
CA CYS A 306 9.75 -18.98 -59.75
C CYS A 306 9.18 -18.99 -61.17
N HIS A 307 10.01 -18.59 -62.15
CA HIS A 307 9.62 -18.64 -63.55
C HIS A 307 9.14 -20.03 -63.97
N VAL A 308 8.20 -20.09 -64.93
CA VAL A 308 7.49 -21.31 -65.40
C VAL A 308 8.42 -22.50 -65.68
N CYS A 309 9.65 -22.23 -66.12
CA CYS A 309 10.69 -23.25 -66.34
C CYS A 309 10.97 -24.10 -65.09
N TYR A 310 10.97 -23.50 -63.90
CA TYR A 310 11.18 -24.24 -62.64
C TYR A 310 10.06 -25.25 -62.38
N GLY A 311 8.80 -24.88 -62.66
CA GLY A 311 7.65 -25.79 -62.53
C GLY A 311 7.81 -27.05 -63.38
N LEU A 312 8.22 -26.88 -64.65
CA LEU A 312 8.47 -28.00 -65.57
C LEU A 312 9.60 -28.92 -65.08
N VAL A 313 10.71 -28.33 -64.60
CA VAL A 313 11.84 -29.08 -64.06
C VAL A 313 11.45 -29.82 -62.76
N LYS A 314 10.68 -29.17 -61.87
CA LYS A 314 10.18 -29.75 -60.63
C LYS A 314 9.32 -30.99 -60.90
N GLU A 315 8.46 -30.95 -61.92
CA GLU A 315 7.62 -32.08 -62.29
C GLU A 315 8.46 -33.27 -62.78
N GLN A 316 9.41 -33.04 -63.69
CA GLN A 316 10.27 -34.11 -64.20
C GLN A 316 11.19 -34.68 -63.11
N ALA A 317 11.75 -33.82 -62.25
CA ALA A 317 12.53 -34.25 -61.09
C ALA A 317 11.70 -35.09 -60.11
N GLY A 318 10.44 -34.72 -59.89
CA GLY A 318 9.50 -35.47 -59.06
C GLY A 318 9.23 -36.88 -59.62
N ARG A 319 8.98 -36.99 -60.93
CA ARG A 319 8.82 -38.29 -61.61
C ARG A 319 10.07 -39.16 -61.50
N LEU A 320 11.25 -38.57 -61.65
CA LEU A 320 12.52 -39.29 -61.51
C LEU A 320 12.75 -39.76 -60.07
N LYS A 321 12.45 -38.92 -59.08
CA LYS A 321 12.58 -39.24 -57.65
C LYS A 321 11.65 -40.37 -57.23
N ALA A 322 10.42 -40.39 -57.74
CA ALA A 322 9.47 -41.49 -57.52
C ALA A 322 10.03 -42.82 -58.07
N ARG A 323 10.56 -42.82 -59.30
CA ARG A 323 11.21 -44.01 -59.87
C ARG A 323 12.43 -44.48 -59.08
N LEU A 324 13.22 -43.54 -58.55
CA LEU A 324 14.35 -43.86 -57.68
C LEU A 324 13.89 -44.49 -56.35
N GLN A 325 12.82 -43.98 -55.74
CA GLN A 325 12.24 -44.58 -54.54
C GLN A 325 11.64 -45.96 -54.81
N ASP A 326 11.02 -46.19 -55.96
CA ASP A 326 10.57 -47.52 -56.37
C ASP A 326 11.74 -48.49 -56.49
N LEU A 327 12.87 -48.03 -57.06
CA LEU A 327 14.09 -48.81 -57.16
C LEU A 327 14.72 -49.08 -55.79
N GLU A 328 14.80 -48.09 -54.90
CA GLU A 328 15.27 -48.27 -53.52
C GLU A 328 14.38 -49.28 -52.77
N ASN A 329 13.05 -49.19 -52.89
CA ASN A 329 12.12 -50.15 -52.28
C ASN A 329 12.26 -51.56 -52.87
N LEU A 330 12.62 -51.68 -54.15
CA LEU A 330 12.96 -52.97 -54.76
C LEU A 330 14.28 -53.51 -54.22
N LEU A 331 15.31 -52.69 -54.11
CA LEU A 331 16.63 -53.08 -53.60
C LEU A 331 16.64 -53.38 -52.10
N ALA A 332 15.84 -52.67 -51.30
CA ALA A 332 15.67 -52.94 -49.87
C ALA A 332 15.07 -54.33 -49.58
N ARG A 333 14.41 -54.94 -50.58
CA ARG A 333 13.92 -56.34 -50.50
C ARG A 333 15.01 -57.37 -50.78
N PHE A 334 16.19 -56.96 -51.27
CA PHE A 334 17.34 -57.82 -51.49
C PHE A 334 18.38 -57.59 -50.36
N ASP A 335 18.28 -58.39 -49.29
CA ASP A 335 19.27 -58.38 -48.21
C ASP A 335 20.49 -59.23 -48.60
N CYS A 336 21.54 -58.57 -49.11
CA CYS A 336 22.79 -59.23 -49.51
C CYS A 336 23.64 -59.74 -48.33
N ARG A 337 23.16 -59.65 -47.08
CA ARG A 337 23.94 -60.00 -45.88
C ARG A 337 23.87 -61.48 -45.51
N SER A 338 22.96 -62.25 -46.10
CA SER A 338 22.84 -63.69 -45.82
C SER A 338 23.61 -64.52 -46.87
N GLY A 339 24.94 -64.57 -46.71
CA GLY A 339 25.76 -65.53 -47.43
C GLY A 339 25.49 -66.93 -46.87
N TYR A 340 24.62 -67.71 -47.52
CA TYR A 340 24.74 -69.14 -47.82
C TYR A 340 23.45 -69.58 -48.54
N GLY A 341 23.65 -70.21 -49.70
CA GLY A 341 22.67 -70.25 -50.78
C GLY A 341 21.35 -70.97 -50.50
N ASN A 342 20.33 -70.57 -51.26
CA ASN A 342 19.46 -71.56 -51.86
C ASN A 342 18.98 -71.11 -53.24
N HIS A 343 19.11 -72.04 -54.17
CA HIS A 343 19.17 -71.89 -55.60
C HIS A 343 17.74 -72.03 -56.17
N HIS A 344 16.78 -71.18 -55.78
CA HIS A 344 15.39 -71.40 -56.20
C HIS A 344 14.47 -70.16 -56.27
N VAL A 345 14.94 -69.03 -56.84
CA VAL A 345 14.02 -67.98 -57.33
C VAL A 345 14.50 -67.42 -58.68
N ARG A 346 14.92 -68.30 -59.59
CA ARG A 346 15.39 -67.91 -60.93
C ARG A 346 14.53 -68.46 -62.07
N GLU A 347 13.23 -68.64 -61.83
CA GLU A 347 12.36 -69.22 -62.87
C GLU A 347 10.95 -68.63 -63.00
N TYR A 348 10.60 -67.54 -62.30
CA TYR A 348 9.25 -66.95 -62.45
C TYR A 348 9.18 -65.47 -62.86
N HIS A 349 10.31 -64.74 -62.94
CA HIS A 349 10.28 -63.30 -63.25
C HIS A 349 10.92 -62.88 -64.59
N MET A 350 11.17 -63.82 -65.50
CA MET A 350 11.59 -63.52 -66.89
C MET A 350 10.47 -63.80 -67.92
N ARG A 351 9.21 -64.02 -67.49
CA ARG A 351 8.05 -64.11 -68.40
C ARG A 351 7.25 -62.81 -68.54
N GLN A 352 7.27 -61.91 -67.55
CA GLN A 352 6.46 -60.68 -67.61
C GLN A 352 7.12 -59.51 -68.36
N LEU A 353 8.43 -59.59 -68.64
CA LEU A 353 9.14 -58.52 -69.36
C LEU A 353 9.03 -58.64 -70.89
N HIS A 354 8.67 -59.81 -71.43
CA HIS A 354 8.49 -60.00 -72.88
C HIS A 354 7.05 -59.73 -73.38
N GLU A 355 6.03 -59.73 -72.51
CA GLU A 355 4.64 -59.46 -72.91
C GLU A 355 4.28 -57.97 -72.96
N ARG A 356 5.12 -57.07 -72.41
CA ARG A 356 4.89 -55.63 -72.50
C ARG A 356 5.52 -54.94 -73.71
N GLN A 357 6.33 -55.66 -74.49
CA GLN A 357 7.00 -55.14 -75.70
C GLN A 357 6.17 -55.31 -76.99
N HIS A 358 4.97 -55.92 -76.93
CA HIS A 358 4.11 -56.12 -78.09
C HIS A 358 2.87 -55.21 -78.16
N HIS A 359 2.69 -54.27 -77.23
CA HIS A 359 1.53 -53.35 -77.23
C HIS A 359 1.84 -51.88 -77.57
N GLU A 360 3.06 -51.55 -78.01
CA GLU A 360 3.42 -50.20 -78.49
C GLU A 360 4.03 -50.22 -79.90
N ARG A 361 3.75 -51.26 -80.70
CA ARG A 361 4.21 -51.36 -82.09
C ARG A 361 3.11 -51.10 -83.12
N GLY A 362 2.29 -50.08 -82.86
CA GLY A 362 1.24 -49.64 -83.75
C GLY A 362 1.00 -48.15 -83.64
N HIS A 363 1.99 -47.34 -84.01
CA HIS A 363 1.81 -46.07 -84.74
C HIS A 363 3.21 -45.55 -85.14
N GLN A 364 3.52 -45.67 -86.43
CA GLN A 364 4.68 -45.03 -87.05
C GLN A 364 4.46 -43.53 -87.17
N ALA A 365 5.54 -42.77 -86.95
CA ALA A 365 6.01 -41.59 -87.71
C ALA A 365 6.89 -40.76 -86.76
N GLU A 366 8.03 -40.19 -87.10
CA GLU A 366 8.93 -40.19 -88.24
C GLU A 366 10.28 -39.68 -87.68
N ASP A 367 11.38 -39.96 -88.38
CA ASP A 367 12.72 -39.47 -88.09
C ASP A 367 12.71 -37.95 -87.82
N SER A 368 13.49 -37.39 -86.90
CA SER A 368 14.92 -37.14 -87.12
C SER A 368 15.47 -36.29 -85.96
N LEU A 369 16.69 -36.59 -85.53
CA LEU A 369 17.53 -35.62 -84.80
C LEU A 369 17.93 -34.48 -85.75
N PRO A 370 17.87 -33.22 -85.29
CA PRO A 370 18.95 -32.30 -85.62
C PRO A 370 19.60 -31.68 -84.37
N ASN A 371 20.91 -31.86 -84.28
CA ASN A 371 21.92 -30.86 -83.96
C ASN A 371 21.56 -29.77 -82.93
N ALA A 372 21.84 -30.05 -81.66
CA ALA A 372 21.91 -29.06 -80.57
C ALA A 372 23.11 -28.07 -80.69
N LEU A 373 23.63 -27.83 -81.90
CA LEU A 373 24.74 -26.91 -82.16
C LEU A 373 24.36 -25.73 -83.08
N GLU A 374 23.18 -25.73 -83.71
CA GLU A 374 22.70 -24.55 -84.46
C GLU A 374 21.70 -23.67 -83.68
N ASP A 375 21.06 -24.17 -82.61
CA ASP A 375 20.21 -23.34 -81.74
C ASP A 375 21.00 -22.42 -80.79
N PHE A 376 22.30 -22.65 -80.63
CA PHE A 376 23.19 -21.77 -79.85
C PHE A 376 23.58 -20.48 -80.60
N LEU A 377 23.30 -20.37 -81.91
CA LEU A 377 23.55 -19.16 -82.71
C LEU A 377 22.28 -18.37 -83.06
N ALA A 378 21.10 -18.83 -82.62
CA ALA A 378 19.84 -18.08 -82.75
C ALA A 378 19.52 -17.16 -81.55
N ILE A 379 20.41 -17.06 -80.55
CA ILE A 379 20.32 -16.10 -79.41
C ILE A 379 21.41 -15.00 -79.50
N GLN A 380 21.97 -14.76 -80.69
CA GLN A 380 22.72 -13.52 -80.99
C GLN A 380 21.97 -12.57 -81.93
N GLY A 381 20.67 -12.80 -82.18
CA GLY A 381 19.82 -11.94 -83.01
C GLY A 381 18.90 -10.98 -82.26
N ASN A 382 18.99 -10.87 -80.93
CA ASN A 382 18.16 -9.92 -80.15
C ASN A 382 18.96 -9.12 -79.09
N GLN A 383 20.27 -9.00 -79.28
CA GLN A 383 21.15 -8.11 -78.51
C GLN A 383 21.31 -6.70 -79.15
N SER A 384 20.27 -6.16 -79.76
CA SER A 384 20.30 -4.79 -80.32
C SER A 384 19.05 -3.95 -80.04
N SER A 385 18.33 -4.22 -78.95
CA SER A 385 17.30 -3.29 -78.44
C SER A 385 17.21 -3.16 -76.92
N ALA A 386 18.20 -3.66 -76.17
CA ALA A 386 18.26 -3.49 -74.71
C ALA A 386 19.60 -2.95 -74.19
N THR A 387 20.42 -2.34 -75.06
CA THR A 387 21.64 -1.59 -74.68
C THR A 387 21.48 -0.08 -74.79
N HIS A 388 20.26 0.43 -75.09
CA HIS A 388 19.98 1.87 -75.18
C HIS A 388 19.07 2.42 -74.07
N SER A 389 18.92 1.71 -72.95
CA SER A 389 18.18 2.21 -71.76
C SER A 389 18.99 2.21 -70.46
N PHE A 390 20.29 1.88 -70.51
CA PHE A 390 21.19 1.99 -69.35
C PHE A 390 22.08 3.24 -69.36
N HIS A 391 21.84 4.18 -70.28
CA HIS A 391 22.66 5.40 -70.37
C HIS A 391 21.86 6.70 -70.52
N THR A 392 20.66 6.81 -69.96
CA THR A 392 19.95 8.11 -69.86
C THR A 392 18.95 8.16 -68.70
N THR A 393 19.40 7.86 -67.48
CA THR A 393 18.70 8.30 -66.26
C THR A 393 19.71 8.47 -65.12
N ASN A 394 20.73 9.26 -65.38
CA ASN A 394 21.58 9.82 -64.34
C ASN A 394 21.75 11.32 -64.63
N GLN A 395 20.63 12.05 -64.57
CA GLN A 395 20.62 13.50 -64.36
C GLN A 395 19.19 13.99 -64.11
N LYS A 396 19.05 14.69 -62.97
CA LYS A 396 17.87 15.32 -62.35
C LYS A 396 17.09 14.40 -61.41
N ALA A 397 16.74 14.75 -60.19
CA ALA A 397 17.10 15.80 -59.22
C ALA A 397 16.19 15.50 -58.01
N PHE A 398 16.69 15.75 -56.79
CA PHE A 398 16.03 15.68 -55.48
C PHE A 398 15.81 14.32 -54.83
#